data_AF-A0A6S7B6E2-F1
#
_entry.id   AF-A0A6S7B6E2-F1
#
_cell.length_a   1.000
_cell.length_b   1.000
_cell.length_c   1.000
_cell.angle_alpha   90.00
_cell.angle_beta   90.00
_cell.angle_gamma   90.00
#
_symmetry.space_group_name_H-M   'P 1'
#
loop_
_entity.id
_entity.type
_entity.pdbx_description
1 polymer ?
#
loop_
_entity_poly.entity_id
_entity_poly.type
_entity_poly.pdbx_seq_one_letter_code
_entity_poly.pdbx_strand_id
1 'polypeptide(L)'
;MRPSASIPVRICWSSGGLNEEVFDALILVAAGELAPAAVARGYARVQRLMLDMADGRYARLVRLGFERDKARELTSLHTRNFM
;
A
#
# COMPACT_ATOMS: atom_id res chain seq x y z
N MET A 1 29.17 25.65 11.92
CA MET A 1 29.47 24.23 11.64
C MET A 1 28.30 23.37 12.14
N ARG A 2 27.62 22.70 11.19
CA ARG A 2 26.52 21.69 11.24
C ARG A 2 25.86 21.36 12.60
N PRO A 3 24.52 21.49 12.74
CA PRO A 3 23.77 20.67 13.68
C PRO A 3 23.47 19.31 13.04
N SER A 4 24.00 18.25 13.66
CA SER A 4 23.66 16.86 13.38
C SER A 4 22.25 16.59 13.94
N ALA A 5 21.23 16.69 13.08
CA ALA A 5 19.91 16.18 13.39
C ALA A 5 19.89 14.68 13.05
N SER A 6 20.11 13.85 14.07
CA SER A 6 19.79 12.43 14.02
C SER A 6 18.29 12.33 13.75
N ILE A 7 17.92 11.91 12.54
CA ILE A 7 16.54 11.54 12.19
C ILE A 7 16.33 10.14 12.78
N PRO A 8 15.56 9.97 13.86
CA PRO A 8 15.23 8.63 14.30
C PRO A 8 14.10 8.14 13.41
N VAL A 9 14.44 7.45 12.31
CA VAL A 9 13.48 6.54 11.66
C VAL A 9 13.23 5.41 12.65
N ARG A 10 12.27 5.63 13.56
CA ARG A 10 11.66 4.55 14.35
C ARG A 10 10.87 3.70 13.38
N ILE A 11 11.46 2.59 12.95
CA ILE A 11 10.73 1.48 12.33
C ILE A 11 9.83 0.90 13.45
N CYS A 12 8.61 1.43 13.55
CA CYS A 12 7.58 0.87 14.41
C CYS A 12 7.05 -0.42 13.76
N TRP A 13 7.65 -1.57 14.08
CA TRP A 13 7.04 -2.88 13.85
C TRP A 13 5.83 -3.05 14.78
N SER A 14 4.69 -2.49 14.36
CA SER A 14 3.37 -2.77 14.92
C SER A 14 2.44 -3.05 13.75
N SER A 15 2.18 -4.33 13.53
CA SER A 15 1.47 -4.92 12.39
C SER A 15 -0.04 -4.61 12.37
N GLY A 16 -0.41 -3.34 12.56
CA GLY A 16 -1.80 -2.89 12.49
C GLY A 16 -2.06 -1.38 12.45
N GLY A 17 -1.03 -0.52 12.55
CA GLY A 17 -1.17 0.94 12.54
C GLY A 17 -0.40 1.68 11.43
N LEU A 18 0.37 0.96 10.62
CA LEU A 18 1.30 1.53 9.62
C LEU A 18 0.63 1.92 8.29
N ASN A 19 -0.61 1.53 8.03
CA ASN A 19 -1.13 1.55 6.66
C ASN A 19 -1.30 2.97 6.09
N GLU A 20 -1.76 3.94 6.89
CA GLU A 20 -1.99 5.31 6.42
C GLU A 20 -0.68 6.04 6.12
N GLU A 21 0.31 5.96 7.03
CA GLU A 21 1.63 6.57 6.80
C GLU A 21 2.40 5.89 5.66
N VAL A 22 2.26 4.57 5.52
CA VAL A 22 2.85 3.83 4.38
C VAL A 22 2.16 4.21 3.08
N PHE A 23 0.85 4.43 3.10
CA PHE A 23 0.09 4.87 1.94
C PHE A 23 0.51 6.27 1.49
N ASP A 24 0.62 7.21 2.44
CA ASP A 24 1.12 8.56 2.18
C ASP A 24 2.56 8.54 1.66
N ALA A 25 3.42 7.70 2.25
CA ALA A 25 4.79 7.51 1.75
C ALA A 25 4.80 6.95 0.32
N LEU A 26 3.94 5.98 -0.01
CA LEU A 26 3.81 5.43 -1.36
C LEU A 26 3.30 6.48 -2.35
N ILE A 27 2.37 7.35 -1.95
CA ILE A 27 1.90 8.46 -2.79
C ILE A 27 3.06 9.39 -3.10
N LEU A 28 3.84 9.78 -2.10
CA LEU A 28 4.98 10.69 -2.27
C LEU A 28 6.06 10.07 -3.17
N VAL A 29 6.36 8.79 -2.99
CA VAL A 29 7.29 8.04 -3.86
C VAL A 29 6.76 7.95 -5.29
N ALA A 30 5.46 7.67 -5.47
CA ALA A 30 4.82 7.59 -6.78
C ALA A 30 4.66 8.94 -7.47
N ALA A 31 4.58 10.03 -6.70
CA ALA A 31 4.48 11.40 -7.19
C ALA A 31 5.80 11.88 -7.79
N GLY A 32 6.93 11.55 -7.16
CA GLY A 32 8.29 11.92 -7.61
C GLY A 32 8.67 13.40 -7.41
N GLU A 33 7.72 14.25 -7.07
CA GLU A 33 7.90 15.67 -6.73
C GLU A 33 6.80 16.09 -5.72
N LEU A 34 7.04 17.15 -4.94
CA LEU A 34 6.08 17.65 -3.92
C LEU A 34 5.06 18.67 -4.46
N ALA A 35 5.01 18.86 -5.79
CA ALA A 35 4.01 19.73 -6.38
C ALA A 35 2.59 19.13 -6.20
N PRO A 36 1.55 19.93 -5.91
CA PRO A 36 0.20 19.41 -5.67
C PRO A 36 -0.34 18.52 -6.81
N ALA A 37 -0.05 18.90 -8.07
CA ALA A 37 -0.43 18.11 -9.23
C ALA A 37 0.25 16.73 -9.28
N ALA A 38 1.47 16.62 -8.77
CA ALA A 38 2.20 15.36 -8.73
C ALA A 38 1.71 14.44 -7.63
N VAL A 39 1.38 14.98 -6.47
CA VAL A 39 0.76 14.23 -5.37
C VAL A 39 -0.57 13.64 -5.85
N ALA A 40 -1.38 14.39 -6.58
CA ALA A 40 -2.62 13.88 -7.18
C ALA A 40 -2.37 12.72 -8.18
N ARG A 41 -1.32 12.83 -9.02
CA ARG A 41 -0.91 11.72 -9.92
C ARG A 41 -0.40 10.51 -9.13
N GLY A 42 0.39 10.73 -8.08
CA GLY A 42 0.87 9.69 -7.18
C GLY A 42 -0.28 8.96 -6.52
N TYR A 43 -1.26 9.68 -6.00
CA TYR A 43 -2.49 9.14 -5.44
C TYR A 43 -3.23 8.23 -6.44
N ALA A 44 -3.48 8.71 -7.66
CA ALA A 44 -4.15 7.92 -8.69
C ALA A 44 -3.39 6.63 -9.04
N ARG A 45 -2.05 6.68 -9.08
CA ARG A 45 -1.20 5.50 -9.32
C ARG A 45 -1.29 4.49 -8.18
N VAL A 46 -1.26 4.96 -6.94
CA VAL A 46 -1.36 4.07 -5.78
C VAL A 46 -2.75 3.43 -5.73
N GLN A 47 -3.82 4.18 -5.99
CA GLN A 47 -5.18 3.61 -6.11
C GLN A 47 -5.25 2.50 -7.17
N ARG A 48 -4.61 2.72 -8.33
CA ARG A 48 -4.53 1.71 -9.39
C ARG A 48 -3.77 0.46 -8.92
N LEU A 49 -2.64 0.65 -8.24
CA LEU A 49 -1.86 -0.43 -7.66
C LEU A 49 -2.69 -1.26 -6.66
N MET A 50 -3.51 -0.62 -5.82
CA MET A 50 -4.38 -1.35 -4.88
C MET A 50 -5.33 -2.30 -5.61
N LEU A 51 -5.96 -1.82 -6.69
CA LEU A 51 -6.88 -2.62 -7.49
C LEU A 51 -6.15 -3.79 -8.16
N ASP A 52 -4.98 -3.52 -8.78
CA ASP A 52 -4.19 -4.54 -9.46
C ASP A 52 -3.68 -5.61 -8.46
N MET A 53 -3.35 -5.23 -7.23
CA MET A 53 -2.97 -6.15 -6.16
C MET A 53 -4.12 -7.03 -5.69
N ALA A 54 -5.33 -6.46 -5.55
CA ALA A 54 -6.53 -7.21 -5.21
C ALA A 54 -6.88 -8.22 -6.31
N ASP A 55 -6.83 -7.80 -7.57
CA ASP A 55 -7.07 -8.66 -8.74
C ASP A 55 -6.03 -9.79 -8.82
N GLY A 56 -4.75 -9.46 -8.60
CA GLY A 56 -3.66 -10.44 -8.58
C GLY A 56 -3.81 -11.47 -7.45
N ARG A 57 -4.26 -11.03 -6.27
CA ARG A 57 -4.57 -11.92 -5.13
C ARG A 57 -5.71 -12.86 -5.48
N TYR A 58 -6.81 -12.33 -6.03
CA TYR A 58 -7.95 -13.13 -6.47
C TYR A 58 -7.54 -14.18 -7.51
N ALA A 59 -6.82 -13.75 -8.56
CA ALA A 59 -6.37 -14.65 -9.62
C ALA A 59 -5.47 -15.77 -9.09
N ARG A 60 -4.59 -15.47 -8.13
CA ARG A 60 -3.74 -16.46 -7.48
C ARG A 60 -4.56 -17.46 -6.65
N LEU A 61 -5.55 -17.00 -5.89
CA LEU A 61 -6.42 -17.88 -5.11
C LEU A 61 -7.21 -18.84 -6.00
N VAL A 62 -7.78 -18.35 -7.10
CA VAL A 62 -8.46 -19.21 -8.07
C VAL A 62 -7.50 -20.25 -8.65
N ARG A 63 -6.26 -19.84 -8.98
CA ARG A 63 -5.23 -20.74 -9.53
C ARG A 63 -4.73 -21.79 -8.54
N LEU A 64 -4.83 -21.51 -7.24
CA LEU A 64 -4.54 -22.46 -6.16
C LEU A 64 -5.69 -23.46 -5.91
N GLY A 65 -6.81 -23.33 -6.64
CA GLY A 65 -7.95 -24.24 -6.53
C GLY A 65 -9.01 -23.80 -5.51
N PHE A 66 -8.97 -22.56 -5.02
CA PHE A 66 -10.07 -22.03 -4.22
C PHE A 66 -11.30 -21.78 -5.12
N GLU A 67 -12.48 -22.16 -4.60
CA GLU A 67 -13.75 -21.78 -5.19
C GLU A 67 -13.86 -20.26 -5.34
N ARG A 68 -14.50 -19.79 -6.42
CA ARG A 68 -14.53 -18.36 -6.77
C ARG A 68 -15.13 -17.49 -5.68
N ASP A 69 -16.18 -17.97 -5.02
CA ASP A 69 -16.84 -17.26 -3.93
C ASP A 69 -15.95 -17.19 -2.69
N LYS A 70 -15.22 -18.27 -2.39
CA LYS A 70 -14.26 -18.28 -1.29
C LYS A 70 -13.04 -17.41 -1.59
N ALA A 71 -12.57 -17.40 -2.83
CA ALA A 71 -11.49 -16.51 -3.27
C ALA A 71 -11.90 -15.03 -3.16
N ARG A 72 -13.17 -14.70 -3.47
CA ARG A 72 -13.71 -13.35 -3.31
C ARG A 72 -13.82 -12.95 -1.84
N GLU A 73 -14.33 -13.84 -0.99
CA GLU A 73 -14.37 -13.64 0.47
C GLU A 73 -12.96 -13.39 1.02
N LEU A 74 -11.99 -14.27 0.71
CA LEU A 74 -10.61 -14.15 1.17
C LEU A 74 -9.89 -12.90 0.63
N THR A 75 -10.21 -12.47 -0.60
CA THR A 75 -9.67 -11.22 -1.16
C THR A 75 -10.30 -9.99 -0.50
N SER A 76 -11.58 -10.08 -0.09
CA SER A 76 -12.30 -9.01 0.62
C SER A 76 -11.89 -8.87 2.08
N LEU A 77 -11.32 -9.93 2.68
CA LEU A 77 -10.71 -9.89 4.00
C LEU A 77 -9.41 -9.08 3.91
N HIS A 78 -9.57 -7.76 4.01
CA HIS A 78 -8.51 -6.79 4.16
C HIS A 78 -7.78 -7.05 5.47
N THR A 79 -6.87 -8.02 5.48
CA THR A 79 -5.93 -8.15 6.57
C THR A 79 -5.11 -6.87 6.55
N ARG A 80 -5.26 -6.07 7.62
CA ARG A 80 -4.63 -4.77 7.91
C ARG A 80 -3.09 -4.71 7.73
N ASN A 81 -2.46 -5.79 7.29
CA ASN A 81 -1.04 -5.89 6.97
C ASN A 81 -0.71 -5.78 5.48
N PHE A 82 -1.62 -6.11 4.58
CA PHE A 82 -1.36 -6.02 3.14
C PHE A 82 -2.72 -5.95 2.44
N MET A 83 -3.04 -4.80 1.84
CA MET A 83 -4.04 -4.63 0.78
C MET A 83 -4.69 -5.94 0.30
#